data_AF-A0A5J4PAW2-F1
#
_entry.id   AF-A0A5J4PAW2-F1
#
_cell.length_a   1.000
_cell.length_b   1.000
_cell.length_c   1.000
_cell.angle_alpha   90.00
_cell.angle_beta   90.00
_cell.angle_gamma   90.00
#
_symmetry.space_group_name_H-M   'P 1'
#
loop_
_entity.id
_entity.type
_entity.pdbx_description
1 polymer ?
#
loop_
_entity_poly.entity_id
_entity_poly.type
_entity_poly.pdbx_seq_one_letter_code
_entity_poly.pdbx_strand_id
1 'polypeptide(L)'
;MCGIVGIFNIKQQSKEIRTKALKMSQRLRHRGPDWSGIYVGGSAILAHERLSIVDPRSGGQPLYSPDRKLILSVNGEIYNHRQIRERYANK
;
A
#
# COMPACT_ATOMS: atom_id res chain seq x y z
N MET A 1 -6.43 -4.52 11.91
CA MET A 1 -5.50 -4.97 10.83
C MET A 1 -5.89 -4.27 9.55
N CYS A 2 -4.96 -3.73 8.77
CA CYS A 2 -5.20 -2.96 7.53
C CYS A 2 -6.07 -3.66 6.45
N GLY A 3 -6.44 -2.94 5.38
CA GLY A 3 -7.06 -3.47 4.15
C GLY A 3 -6.18 -3.23 2.93
N ILE A 4 -6.19 -4.16 1.96
CA ILE A 4 -5.43 -4.04 0.70
C ILE A 4 -6.32 -4.43 -0.47
N VAL A 5 -6.26 -3.64 -1.54
CA VAL A 5 -6.84 -3.98 -2.84
C VAL A 5 -5.75 -3.86 -3.91
N GLY A 6 -5.61 -4.90 -4.75
CA GLY A 6 -4.74 -4.88 -5.91
C GLY A 6 -5.52 -5.19 -7.18
N ILE A 7 -5.25 -4.46 -8.26
CA ILE A 7 -5.69 -4.78 -9.61
C ILE A 7 -4.45 -4.86 -10.48
N PHE A 8 -4.24 -6.00 -11.13
CA PHE A 8 -3.07 -6.26 -11.98
C PHE A 8 -3.49 -6.59 -13.41
N ASN A 9 -2.51 -6.69 -14.31
CA ASN A 9 -2.71 -7.00 -15.73
C ASN A 9 -3.64 -6.01 -16.45
N ILE A 10 -3.63 -4.75 -16.00
CA ILE A 10 -4.38 -3.68 -16.62
C ILE A 10 -3.77 -3.40 -17.99
N LYS A 11 -4.56 -3.60 -19.05
CA LYS A 11 -4.10 -3.38 -20.44
C LYS A 11 -4.15 -1.90 -20.83
N GLN A 12 -5.13 -1.17 -20.30
CA GLN A 12 -5.30 0.26 -20.51
C GLN A 12 -5.74 0.91 -19.21
N GLN A 13 -5.01 1.94 -18.76
CA GLN A 13 -5.43 2.73 -17.60
C GLN A 13 -6.63 3.60 -17.93
N SER A 14 -7.53 3.73 -16.97
CA SER A 14 -8.74 4.51 -17.11
C SER A 14 -9.26 5.05 -15.77
N LYS A 15 -10.11 6.08 -15.82
CA LYS A 15 -10.74 6.62 -14.62
C LYS A 15 -11.68 5.60 -13.99
N GLU A 16 -12.30 4.74 -14.80
CA GLU A 16 -13.24 3.70 -14.39
C GLU A 16 -12.52 2.63 -13.56
N ILE A 17 -11.35 2.17 -13.99
CA ILE A 17 -10.61 1.14 -13.24
C ILE A 17 -10.05 1.69 -11.91
N ARG A 18 -9.60 2.95 -11.89
CA ARG A 18 -9.26 3.66 -10.64
C ARG A 18 -10.49 3.76 -9.72
N THR A 19 -11.63 4.15 -10.26
CA THR A 19 -12.88 4.28 -9.48
C THR A 19 -13.32 2.93 -8.91
N LYS A 20 -13.19 1.86 -9.68
CA LYS A 20 -13.45 0.49 -9.23
C LYS A 20 -12.53 0.11 -8.06
N ALA A 21 -11.24 0.39 -8.16
CA ALA A 21 -10.28 0.14 -7.08
C ALA A 21 -10.66 0.89 -5.79
N LEU A 22 -11.02 2.17 -5.91
CA LEU A 22 -11.45 2.99 -4.76
C LEU A 22 -12.73 2.44 -4.10
N LYS A 23 -13.74 2.05 -4.89
CA LYS A 23 -14.97 1.44 -4.37
C LYS A 23 -14.70 0.11 -3.65
N MET A 24 -13.77 -0.69 -4.17
CA MET A 24 -13.33 -1.92 -3.50
C MET A 24 -12.59 -1.62 -2.19
N SER A 25 -11.70 -0.63 -2.19
CA SER A 25 -10.93 -0.20 -1.01
C SER A 25 -11.84 0.29 0.11
N GLN A 26 -12.86 1.10 -0.23
CA GLN A 26 -13.85 1.61 0.73
C GLN A 26 -14.55 0.51 1.53
N ARG A 27 -14.81 -0.66 0.94
CA ARG A 27 -15.42 -1.80 1.65
C ARG A 27 -14.51 -2.37 2.74
N LEU A 28 -13.20 -2.13 2.63
CA LEU A 28 -12.20 -2.55 3.61
C LEU A 28 -11.87 -1.46 4.62
N ARG A 29 -12.48 -0.27 4.57
CA ARG A 29 -12.14 0.84 5.47
C ARG A 29 -12.28 0.50 6.96
N HIS A 30 -13.24 -0.35 7.32
CA HIS A 30 -13.42 -0.83 8.71
C HIS A 30 -12.17 -1.54 9.28
N ARG A 31 -11.28 -2.04 8.41
CA ARG A 31 -10.01 -2.68 8.77
C ARG A 31 -8.90 -1.67 9.07
N GLY A 32 -8.88 -0.56 8.34
CA GLY A 32 -7.89 0.50 8.45
C GLY A 32 -8.54 1.89 8.42
N PRO A 33 -9.13 2.32 9.55
CA PRO A 33 -9.93 3.54 9.60
C PRO A 33 -9.10 4.84 9.62
N ASP A 34 -7.80 4.76 9.87
CA ASP A 34 -6.98 5.95 10.18
C ASP A 34 -6.55 6.70 8.91
N TRP A 35 -6.31 5.98 7.81
CA TRP A 35 -5.79 6.58 6.59
C TRP A 35 -6.03 5.71 5.35
N SER A 36 -6.17 6.32 4.18
CA SER A 36 -6.32 5.61 2.90
C SER A 36 -5.29 6.10 1.88
N GLY A 37 -4.69 5.18 1.13
CA GLY A 37 -3.73 5.49 0.06
C GLY A 37 -3.97 4.68 -1.20
N ILE A 38 -3.48 5.20 -2.33
CA ILE A 38 -3.59 4.54 -3.62
C ILE A 38 -2.39 4.86 -4.51
N TYR A 39 -1.85 3.84 -5.15
CA TYR A 39 -0.95 3.91 -6.29
C TYR A 39 -1.71 3.54 -7.56
N VAL A 40 -1.53 4.33 -8.62
CA VAL A 40 -2.08 4.06 -9.95
C VAL A 40 -0.93 4.05 -10.95
N GLY A 41 -0.56 2.86 -11.42
CA GLY A 41 0.47 2.64 -12.44
C GLY A 41 -0.11 2.22 -13.78
N GLY A 42 0.75 2.00 -14.77
CA GLY A 42 0.33 1.61 -16.12
C GLY A 42 -0.42 0.28 -16.17
N SER A 43 0.13 -0.76 -15.52
CA SER A 43 -0.44 -2.12 -15.54
C SER A 43 -1.02 -2.59 -14.21
N ALA A 44 -0.96 -1.75 -13.16
CA ALA A 44 -1.37 -2.13 -11.81
C ALA A 44 -1.92 -0.94 -11.00
N ILE A 45 -2.81 -1.25 -10.05
CA ILE A 45 -3.31 -0.33 -9.01
C ILE A 45 -3.20 -1.04 -7.67
N LEU A 46 -2.70 -0.32 -6.65
CA LEU A 46 -2.68 -0.77 -5.26
C LEU A 46 -3.38 0.26 -4.39
N ALA A 47 -4.38 -0.14 -3.62
CA ALA A 47 -5.04 0.70 -2.62
C ALA A 47 -4.88 0.09 -1.22
N HIS A 48 -4.73 0.93 -0.21
CA HIS A 48 -4.46 0.54 1.17
C HIS A 48 -5.34 1.33 2.13
N GLU A 49 -5.95 0.64 3.08
CA GLU A 49 -6.65 1.22 4.23
C GLU A 49 -5.83 0.88 5.48
N ARG A 50 -5.31 1.89 6.17
CA ARG A 50 -4.31 1.72 7.22
C ARG A 50 -4.93 1.79 8.61
N LEU A 51 -4.59 0.79 9.44
CA LEU A 51 -4.65 0.90 10.89
C LEU A 51 -3.23 1.20 11.39
N SER A 52 -3.04 2.33 12.04
CA SER A 52 -1.75 2.91 12.39
C SER A 52 -1.32 2.46 13.77
N ILE A 53 -0.57 1.35 13.84
CA ILE A 53 -0.04 0.80 15.10
C ILE A 53 1.41 1.21 15.30
N VAL A 54 2.27 0.90 14.33
CA VAL A 54 3.70 1.25 14.35
C VAL A 54 3.96 2.43 13.41
N ASP A 55 4.71 3.42 13.91
CA ASP A 55 5.01 4.70 13.25
C ASP A 55 3.75 5.41 12.68
N PRO A 56 2.87 5.95 13.53
CA PRO A 56 1.61 6.52 13.08
C PRO A 56 1.76 7.68 12.09
N ARG A 57 2.86 8.44 12.17
CA ARG A 57 3.04 9.70 11.42
C ARG A 57 3.62 9.50 10.02
N SER A 58 4.61 8.62 9.84
CA SER A 58 5.30 8.44 8.55
C SER A 58 5.01 7.12 7.82
N GLY A 59 4.27 6.19 8.43
CA GLY A 59 4.02 4.85 7.85
C GLY A 59 2.90 4.76 6.81
N GLY A 60 2.58 5.83 6.07
CA GLY A 60 1.55 5.82 5.02
C GLY A 60 1.88 4.81 3.90
N GLN A 61 0.85 4.17 3.32
CA GLN A 61 1.02 3.12 2.30
C GLN A 61 0.11 3.33 1.08
N PRO A 62 0.51 3.01 -0.17
CA PRO A 62 1.67 2.18 -0.52
C PRO A 62 3.03 2.82 -0.20
N LEU A 63 3.99 1.99 0.19
CA LEU A 63 5.39 2.35 0.36
C LEU A 63 6.07 2.36 -1.01
N TYR A 64 7.06 3.24 -1.17
CA TYR A 64 7.84 3.37 -2.39
C TYR A 64 9.32 3.15 -2.08
N SER A 65 10.03 2.44 -2.95
CA SER A 65 11.50 2.46 -2.93
C SER A 65 12.02 3.87 -3.20
N PRO A 66 13.28 4.19 -2.82
CA PRO A 66 13.87 5.51 -3.10
C PRO A 66 13.82 5.90 -4.59
N ASP A 67 14.02 4.94 -5.49
CA ASP A 67 13.94 5.13 -6.94
C ASP A 67 12.50 5.03 -7.52
N ARG A 68 11.51 4.80 -6.65
CA ARG A 68 10.07 4.64 -6.96
C ARG A 68 9.73 3.54 -7.96
N LYS A 69 10.64 2.60 -8.24
CA LYS A 69 10.37 1.46 -9.12
C LYS A 69 9.64 0.32 -8.41
N LEU A 70 9.78 0.23 -7.09
CA LEU A 70 9.06 -0.74 -6.26
C LEU A 70 7.98 -0.02 -5.47
N ILE A 71 6.77 -0.57 -5.54
CA ILE A 71 5.60 -0.09 -4.81
C ILE A 71 5.07 -1.27 -4.00
N LEU A 72 4.85 -1.05 -2.70
CA LEU A 72 4.52 -2.10 -1.75
C LEU A 72 3.33 -1.72 -0.87
N SER A 73 2.39 -2.64 -0.68
CA SER A 73 1.32 -2.54 0.31
C SER A 73 1.37 -3.77 1.22
N VAL A 74 1.31 -3.56 2.54
CA VAL A 74 1.48 -4.58 3.57
C VAL A 74 0.36 -4.52 4.59
N ASN A 75 -0.11 -5.70 4.99
CA ASN A 75 -1.04 -5.90 6.08
C ASN A 75 -0.45 -6.97 6.99
N GLY A 76 0.07 -6.55 8.13
CA GLY A 76 0.81 -7.40 9.05
C GLY A 76 1.95 -6.64 9.69
N GLU A 77 2.74 -7.36 10.47
CA GLU A 77 3.87 -6.82 11.23
C GLU A 77 5.12 -7.66 10.93
N ILE A 78 6.22 -6.98 10.66
CA ILE A 78 7.54 -7.61 10.46
C ILE A 78 8.29 -7.45 11.78
N TYR A 79 8.15 -8.43 12.68
CA TYR A 79 8.68 -8.32 14.05
C TYR A 79 10.18 -8.06 14.11
N ASN A 80 10.96 -8.63 13.18
CA ASN A 80 12.40 -8.45 13.09
C ASN A 80 12.81 -7.30 12.14
N HIS A 81 11.95 -6.31 11.89
CA HIS A 81 12.26 -5.23 10.94
C HIS A 81 13.53 -4.44 11.29
N ARG A 82 13.92 -4.34 12.56
CA ARG A 82 15.16 -3.67 12.99
C ARG A 82 16.40 -4.40 12.48
N GLN A 83 16.46 -5.72 12.69
CA GLN A 83 17.56 -6.57 12.22
C GLN A 83 17.65 -6.57 10.68
N ILE A 84 16.49 -6.59 10.00
CA ILE A 84 16.46 -6.50 8.53
C ILE A 84 17.01 -5.14 8.08
N ARG A 85 16.61 -4.03 8.70
CA ARG A 85 17.14 -2.70 8.37
C ARG A 85 18.66 -2.62 8.54
N GLU A 86 19.21 -3.18 9.61
CA GLU A 86 20.66 -3.25 9.82
C GLU A 86 21.37 -4.05 8.72
N ARG A 87 20.83 -5.24 8.38
CA ARG A 87 21.40 -6.11 7.32
C ARG A 87 21.46 -5.43 5.94
N TYR A 88 20.55 -4.50 5.65
CA TYR A 88 20.42 -3.83 4.36
C TYR A 88 20.78 -2.34 4.40
N ALA A 89 21.35 -1.82 5.49
CA ALA A 89 21.56 -0.38 5.67
C ALA A 89 22.46 0.29 4.60
N ASN A 90 23.34 -0.49 3.96
CA ASN A 90 24.32 -0.03 2.97
C ASN A 90 24.07 -0.60 1.56
N LYS A 91 22.85 -1.05 1.28
CA LYS A 91 22.43 -1.56 -0.03
C LYS A 91 21.39 -0.64 -0.65
#